data_AF-A0A365YR95-F1
#
_entry.id   AF-A0A365YR95-F1
#
_cell.length_a   1.000
_cell.length_b   1.000
_cell.length_c   1.000
_cell.angle_alpha   90.00
_cell.angle_beta   90.00
_cell.angle_gamma   90.00
#
_symmetry.space_group_name_H-M   'P 1'
#
loop_
_entity.id
_entity.type
_entity.pdbx_description
1 polymer ?
#
loop_
_entity_poly.entity_id
_entity_poly.type
_entity_poly.pdbx_seq_one_letter_code
_entity_poly.pdbx_strand_id
1 'polypeptide(L)'
;MSDFTSVNYSALSGGSEGLTVEERQLLDRLEALKAALRWAAEGWTGEAQRAFAINMNAFSEELDKLRVVLGSTGNALETAGINYRAVDLRSANRMG
;
A
#
# COMPACT_ATOMS: atom_id res chain seq x y z
N MET A 1 -10.82 -25.99 -19.00
CA MET A 1 -9.88 -24.86 -18.90
C MET A 1 -10.35 -23.76 -17.92
N SER A 2 -11.47 -23.91 -17.20
CA SER A 2 -11.96 -22.90 -16.24
C SER A 2 -11.33 -22.96 -14.84
N ASP A 3 -10.85 -24.13 -14.41
CA ASP A 3 -10.30 -24.29 -13.04
C ASP A 3 -8.98 -23.53 -12.82
N PHE A 4 -8.18 -23.35 -13.87
CA PHE A 4 -6.91 -22.62 -13.75
C PHE A 4 -7.13 -21.11 -13.57
N THR A 5 -8.23 -20.57 -14.09
CA THR A 5 -8.56 -19.14 -13.99
C THR A 5 -9.16 -18.79 -12.63
N SER A 6 -10.00 -19.66 -12.06
CA SER A 6 -10.63 -19.39 -10.75
C SER A 6 -9.64 -19.50 -9.58
N VAL A 7 -8.71 -20.47 -9.64
CA VAL A 7 -7.66 -20.64 -8.61
C VAL A 7 -6.70 -19.45 -8.61
N ASN A 8 -6.31 -18.97 -9.80
CA ASN A 8 -5.48 -17.77 -9.92
C ASN A 8 -6.21 -16.51 -9.44
N TYR A 9 -7.53 -16.38 -9.66
CA TYR A 9 -8.31 -15.26 -9.12
C TYR A 9 -8.41 -15.30 -7.60
N SER A 10 -8.67 -16.47 -7.00
CA SER A 10 -8.74 -16.59 -5.54
C SER A 10 -7.38 -16.31 -4.89
N ALA A 11 -6.28 -16.67 -5.56
CA ALA A 11 -4.93 -16.32 -5.14
C ALA A 11 -4.64 -14.81 -5.33
N LEU A 12 -5.13 -14.19 -6.41
CA LEU A 12 -4.99 -12.75 -6.65
C LEU A 12 -5.84 -11.92 -5.68
N SER A 13 -7.08 -12.31 -5.42
CA SER A 13 -7.99 -11.57 -4.52
C SER A 13 -7.55 -11.71 -3.07
N GLY A 14 -7.16 -12.92 -2.66
CA GLY A 14 -6.57 -13.15 -1.34
C GLY A 14 -5.21 -12.46 -1.18
N GLY A 15 -4.40 -12.42 -2.24
CA GLY A 15 -3.13 -11.69 -2.28
C GLY A 15 -3.31 -10.17 -2.25
N SER A 16 -4.32 -9.62 -2.94
CA SER A 16 -4.63 -8.19 -2.91
C SER A 16 -5.21 -7.75 -1.58
N GLU A 17 -6.09 -8.55 -0.96
CA GLU A 17 -6.61 -8.26 0.38
C GLU A 17 -5.49 -8.32 1.42
N GLY A 18 -4.63 -9.34 1.37
CA GLY A 18 -3.40 -9.41 2.18
C GLY A 18 -2.57 -8.15 2.00
N LEU A 19 -2.15 -7.86 0.76
CA LEU A 19 -1.33 -6.68 0.44
C LEU A 19 -1.93 -5.38 1.00
N THR A 20 -3.24 -5.16 0.87
CA THR A 20 -3.87 -3.97 1.45
C THR A 20 -3.84 -3.92 2.99
N VAL A 21 -3.89 -5.08 3.66
CA VAL A 21 -3.76 -5.18 5.12
C VAL A 21 -2.32 -4.94 5.55
N GLU A 22 -1.34 -5.56 4.89
CA GLU A 22 0.07 -5.35 5.20
C GLU A 22 0.53 -3.92 4.88
N GLU A 23 0.03 -3.32 3.81
CA GLU A 23 0.26 -1.91 3.46
C GLU A 23 -0.28 -0.97 4.55
N ARG A 24 -1.51 -1.20 5.04
CA ARG A 24 -2.07 -0.42 6.16
C ARG A 24 -1.24 -0.59 7.42
N GLN A 25 -0.84 -1.82 7.76
CA GLN A 25 0.01 -2.07 8.92
C GLN A 25 1.38 -1.39 8.80
N LEU A 26 1.96 -1.35 7.59
CA LEU A 26 3.21 -0.64 7.34
C LEU A 26 3.03 0.87 7.55
N LEU A 27 1.95 1.45 7.01
CA LEU A 27 1.63 2.87 7.21
C LEU A 27 1.42 3.23 8.68
N ASP A 28 0.71 2.38 9.42
CA ASP A 28 0.48 2.57 10.85
C ASP A 28 1.80 2.53 11.65
N ARG A 29 2.70 1.59 11.32
CA ARG A 29 4.04 1.51 11.94
C ARG A 29 4.90 2.73 11.63
N LEU A 30 4.80 3.27 10.41
CA LEU A 30 5.55 4.45 9.99
C LEU A 30 5.05 5.72 10.69
N GLU A 31 3.74 5.86 10.88
CA GLU A 31 3.18 6.95 11.69
C GLU A 31 3.53 6.80 13.17
N ALA A 32 3.52 5.58 13.72
CA ALA A 32 3.98 5.32 15.07
C ALA A 32 5.47 5.69 15.25
N LEU A 33 6.32 5.37 14.27
CA LEU A 33 7.72 5.76 14.26
C LEU A 33 7.89 7.29 14.23
N LYS A 34 7.11 8.00 13.40
CA LYS A 34 7.10 9.46 13.33
C LYS A 34 6.73 10.09 14.68
N ALA A 35 5.71 9.54 15.34
CA ALA A 35 5.30 9.99 16.67
C ALA A 35 6.40 9.74 17.72
N ALA A 36 7.02 8.55 17.71
CA ALA A 36 8.11 8.21 18.61
C ALA A 36 9.34 9.12 18.42
N LEU A 37 9.70 9.42 17.16
CA LEU A 37 10.80 10.34 16.85
C LEU A 37 10.51 11.76 17.35
N ARG A 38 9.27 12.25 17.18
CA ARG A 38 8.86 13.57 17.70
C ARG A 38 8.94 13.64 19.21
N TRP A 39 8.47 12.60 19.89
CA TRP A 39 8.57 12.48 21.34
C TRP A 39 10.02 12.44 21.81
N ALA A 40 10.88 11.66 21.14
CA ALA A 40 12.31 11.59 21.47
C ALA A 40 13.05 12.94 21.27
N ALA A 41 12.51 13.82 20.42
CA ALA A 41 13.03 15.16 20.21
C ALA A 41 12.46 16.21 21.18
N GLU A 42 11.48 15.86 22.04
CA GLU A 42 11.01 16.75 23.11
C GLU A 42 12.14 16.99 24.10
N GLY A 43 12.83 18.12 23.96
CA GLY A 43 13.99 18.49 24.76
C GLY A 43 15.22 18.81 23.93
N TRP A 44 15.20 18.55 22.61
CA TRP A 44 16.24 19.05 21.73
C TRP A 44 16.03 20.54 21.50
N THR A 45 17.10 21.32 21.64
CA THR A 45 17.07 22.78 21.49
C THR A 45 18.15 23.25 20.53
N GLY A 46 17.98 24.44 19.95
CA GLY A 46 19.01 25.09 19.14
C GLY A 46 19.20 24.41 17.78
N GLU A 47 20.43 24.04 17.45
CA GLU A 47 20.78 23.46 16.15
C GLU A 47 20.24 22.03 15.98
N ALA A 48 20.23 21.24 17.05
CA ALA A 48 19.70 19.86 17.02
C ALA A 48 18.19 19.84 16.70
N GLN A 49 17.43 20.79 17.25
CA GLN A 49 16.01 20.92 16.95
C GLN A 49 15.76 21.34 15.50
N ARG A 50 16.57 22.27 14.96
CA ARG A 50 16.48 22.69 13.57
C ARG A 50 16.82 21.55 12.61
N ALA A 51 17.91 20.84 12.84
CA ALA A 51 18.30 19.69 12.04
C ALA A 51 17.22 18.58 12.09
N PHE A 52 16.66 18.32 13.27
CA PHE A 52 15.56 17.38 13.43
C PHE A 52 14.32 17.81 12.64
N ALA A 53 13.91 19.09 12.72
CA ALA A 53 12.76 19.60 11.98
C ALA A 53 12.94 19.46 10.47
N ILE A 54 14.12 19.76 9.94
CA ILE A 54 14.45 19.59 8.51
C ILE A 54 14.35 18.11 8.11
N ASN A 55 14.99 17.22 8.88
CA ASN A 55 14.96 15.79 8.60
C ASN A 55 13.54 15.20 8.73
N MET A 56 12.73 15.71 9.65
CA MET A 56 11.36 15.27 9.87
C MET A 56 10.43 15.73 8.74
N ASN A 57 10.71 16.88 8.12
CA ASN A 57 10.00 17.33 6.92
C ASN A 57 10.33 16.42 5.74
N ALA A 58 11.61 16.16 5.47
CA ALA A 58 12.03 15.24 4.41
C ALA A 58 11.46 13.83 4.62
N PHE A 59 11.51 13.33 5.86
CA PHE A 59 10.91 12.05 6.22
C PHE A 59 9.40 12.01 5.95
N SER A 60 8.68 13.10 6.25
CA SER A 60 7.24 13.19 5.97
C SER A 60 6.93 13.21 4.47
N GLU A 61 7.73 13.93 3.66
CA GLU A 61 7.56 13.94 2.21
C GLU A 61 7.78 12.56 1.58
N GLU A 62 8.81 11.82 2.03
CA GLU A 62 9.07 10.47 1.53
C GLU A 62 7.97 9.48 1.97
N LEU A 63 7.39 9.65 3.16
CA LEU A 63 6.23 8.87 3.60
C LEU A 63 5.00 9.12 2.73
N ASP A 64 4.74 10.37 2.33
CA ASP A 64 3.61 10.69 1.47
C ASP A 64 3.82 10.12 0.05
N LYS A 65 5.04 10.11 -0.48
CA LYS A 65 5.36 9.40 -1.73
C LYS A 65 5.12 7.91 -1.60
N LEU A 66 5.55 7.29 -0.50
CA LEU A 66 5.32 5.87 -0.25
C LEU A 66 3.83 5.56 -0.21
N ARG A 67 3.02 6.38 0.47
CA ARG A 67 1.54 6.25 0.48
C ARG A 67 0.94 6.26 -0.92
N VAL A 68 1.39 7.15 -1.78
CA VAL A 68 0.92 7.24 -3.16
C VAL A 68 1.28 5.98 -3.94
N VAL A 69 2.52 5.49 -3.81
CA VAL A 69 2.96 4.27 -4.50
C VAL A 69 2.18 3.04 -4.02
N LEU A 70 1.99 2.89 -2.71
CA LEU A 70 1.18 1.80 -2.13
C LEU A 70 -0.26 1.87 -2.63
N GLY A 71 -0.90 3.05 -2.57
CA GLY A 71 -2.25 3.25 -3.10
C GLY A 71 -2.35 2.97 -4.61
N SER A 72 -1.34 3.34 -5.40
CA SER A 72 -1.30 3.02 -6.83
C SER A 72 -1.16 1.51 -7.10
N THR A 73 -0.41 0.81 -6.25
CA THR A 73 -0.18 -0.65 -6.36
C THR A 73 -1.47 -1.40 -6.02
N GLY A 74 -2.15 -1.04 -4.93
CA GLY A 74 -3.46 -1.59 -4.58
C GLY A 74 -4.51 -1.39 -5.68
N ASN A 75 -4.62 -0.17 -6.22
CA ASN A 75 -5.54 0.13 -7.32
C ASN A 75 -5.22 -0.64 -8.61
N ALA A 76 -3.93 -0.83 -8.92
CA ALA A 76 -3.51 -1.60 -10.09
C ALA A 76 -3.87 -3.08 -9.96
N LEU A 77 -3.71 -3.67 -8.76
CA LEU A 77 -4.14 -5.05 -8.48
C LEU A 77 -5.67 -5.19 -8.58
N GLU A 78 -6.44 -4.25 -8.03
CA GLU A 78 -7.91 -4.25 -8.14
C GLU A 78 -8.35 -4.16 -9.60
N THR A 79 -7.75 -3.23 -10.36
CA THR A 79 -8.03 -3.05 -11.80
C THR A 79 -7.67 -4.31 -12.59
N ALA A 80 -6.55 -4.96 -12.30
CA ALA A 80 -6.19 -6.23 -12.90
C ALA A 80 -7.23 -7.31 -12.58
N GLY A 81 -7.70 -7.40 -11.33
CA GLY A 81 -8.76 -8.31 -10.90
C GLY A 81 -10.09 -8.09 -11.63
N ILE A 82 -10.52 -6.84 -11.81
CA ILE A 82 -11.74 -6.47 -12.54
C ILE A 82 -11.63 -6.83 -14.02
N ASN A 83 -10.49 -6.53 -14.65
CA ASN A 83 -10.25 -6.84 -16.06
C ASN A 83 -10.25 -8.36 -16.31
N TYR A 84 -9.65 -9.14 -15.41
CA TYR A 84 -9.70 -10.60 -15.50
C TYR A 84 -11.14 -11.14 -15.40
N ARG A 85 -11.93 -10.66 -14.45
CA ARG A 85 -13.34 -11.06 -14.30
C ARG A 85 -14.18 -10.73 -15.53
N ALA A 86 -13.94 -9.58 -16.16
CA ALA A 86 -14.63 -9.17 -17.39
C ALA A 86 -14.25 -10.05 -18.60
N VAL A 87 -13.00 -10.51 -18.69
CA VAL A 87 -12.55 -11.41 -19.76
C VAL A 87 -13.10 -12.82 -19.57
N ASP A 88 -13.16 -13.32 -18.34
CA ASP A 88 -13.66 -14.65 -18.04
C ASP A 88 -15.17 -14.75 -18.28
N LEU A 89 -15.97 -13.74 -17.86
CA LEU A 89 -17.39 -13.66 -18.18
C LEU A 89 -17.69 -13.63 -19.69
N ARG A 90 -16.88 -12.89 -20.46
CA ARG A 90 -17.02 -12.86 -21.93
C ARG A 90 -16.65 -14.17 -22.58
N SER A 91 -15.64 -14.87 -22.05
CA SER A 91 -15.18 -16.15 -22.58
C SER A 91 -16.16 -17.27 -22.23
N ALA A 92 -16.72 -17.26 -21.02
CA ALA A 92 -17.79 -18.16 -20.58
C ALA A 92 -19.06 -18.00 -21.43
N ASN A 93 -19.47 -16.76 -21.73
CA ASN A 93 -20.60 -16.50 -22.64
C ASN A 93 -20.36 -16.86 -24.11
N ARG A 94 -19.11 -17.12 -24.52
CA ARG A 94 -18.75 -17.47 -25.90
C ARG A 94 -18.60 -18.98 -26.12
N MET A 95 -18.46 -19.74 -25.03
CA MET A 95 -18.33 -21.20 -25.02
C MET A 95 -19.55 -21.93 -24.43
N GLY A 96 -20.58 -21.19 -23.99
CA GLY A 96 -21.88 -21.70 -23.58
C GLY A 96 -22.89 -21.73 -24.73
#